data_AF-A0A4Q3YBW6-F1
#
_entry.id   AF-A0A4Q3YBW6-F1
#
_cell.length_a   1.000
_cell.length_b   1.000
_cell.length_c   1.000
_cell.angle_alpha   90.00
_cell.angle_beta   90.00
_cell.angle_gamma   90.00
#
_symmetry.space_group_name_H-M   'P 1'
#
loop_
_entity.id
_entity.type
_entity.pdbx_description
1 polymer ?
#
loop_
_entity_poly.entity_id
_entity_poly.type
_entity_poly.pdbx_seq_one_letter_code
_entity_poly.pdbx_strand_id
1 'polypeptide(L)'
;MKRHLQKLTGATDGDKCRWLAYALIAAFGAGISLVAVARIGHGAGLSHAMSAYEQWIVVAGAIGAATGLFVARDRFGLPGMQGALRAARGGVIATITGPVVAGTLALPLYGTMFGPFTFVVMLAGAPILAVLWVLNLSAIHVLFRAWRKERDSIFTGTDDSPQSRRPRMGRLARG
;
A
#
# COMPACT_ATOMS: atom_id res chain seq x y z
N MET A 1 16.81 -21.37 12.26
CA MET A 1 15.98 -20.37 12.98
C MET A 1 14.81 -19.80 12.16
N LYS A 2 15.01 -19.28 10.93
CA LYS A 2 13.93 -18.71 10.10
C LYS A 2 12.73 -19.64 9.82
N ARG A 3 12.97 -20.95 9.63
CA ARG A 3 11.89 -21.95 9.39
C ARG A 3 10.99 -22.22 10.60
N HIS A 4 11.47 -22.03 11.83
CA HIS A 4 10.66 -22.27 13.03
C HIS A 4 9.68 -21.12 13.33
N LEU A 5 10.08 -19.87 13.04
CA LEU A 5 9.19 -18.70 13.11
C LEU A 5 8.08 -18.73 12.03
N GLN A 6 8.37 -19.31 10.87
CA GLN A 6 7.42 -19.48 9.77
C GLN A 6 6.28 -20.46 10.13
N LYS A 7 6.59 -21.51 10.91
CA LYS A 7 5.60 -22.47 11.42
C LYS A 7 4.70 -21.90 12.52
N LEU A 8 5.16 -20.90 13.28
CA LEU A 8 4.39 -20.34 14.40
C LEU A 8 3.40 -19.24 13.97
N THR A 9 3.64 -18.56 12.83
CA THR A 9 2.77 -17.48 12.35
C THR A 9 1.95 -17.83 11.11
N GLY A 10 2.29 -18.90 10.38
CA GLY A 10 1.61 -19.27 9.13
C GLY A 10 1.71 -18.22 8.01
N ALA A 11 2.39 -17.09 8.25
CA ALA A 11 2.50 -15.99 7.31
C ALA A 11 3.52 -16.31 6.21
N THR A 12 3.03 -16.37 4.98
CA THR A 12 3.88 -16.56 3.80
C THR A 12 4.71 -15.31 3.51
N ASP A 13 5.72 -15.42 2.66
CA ASP A 13 6.60 -14.29 2.38
C ASP A 13 5.86 -13.17 1.62
N GLY A 14 4.90 -13.53 0.78
CA GLY A 14 3.98 -12.62 0.11
C GLY A 14 3.09 -11.88 1.10
N ASP A 15 2.55 -12.55 2.11
CA ASP A 15 1.74 -11.89 3.14
C ASP A 15 2.56 -10.86 3.92
N LYS A 16 3.84 -11.14 4.19
CA LYS A 16 4.76 -10.15 4.78
C LYS A 16 4.97 -8.95 3.85
N CYS A 17 5.14 -9.15 2.55
CA CYS A 17 5.24 -8.05 1.58
C CYS A 17 3.98 -7.18 1.57
N ARG A 18 2.80 -7.80 1.66
CA ARG A 18 1.54 -7.07 1.76
C ARG A 18 1.45 -6.25 3.04
N TRP A 19 1.75 -6.85 4.20
CA TRP A 19 1.78 -6.12 5.48
C TRP A 19 2.79 -4.98 5.47
N LEU A 20 3.98 -5.20 4.89
CA LEU A 20 4.99 -4.17 4.74
C LEU A 20 4.50 -3.02 3.86
N ALA A 21 3.75 -3.30 2.80
CA ALA A 21 3.17 -2.26 1.95
C ALA A 21 2.18 -1.37 2.71
N TYR A 22 1.32 -1.98 3.55
CA TYR A 22 0.41 -1.22 4.42
C TYR A 22 1.15 -0.43 5.50
N ALA A 23 2.18 -1.02 6.11
CA ALA A 23 3.00 -0.34 7.11
C ALA A 23 3.74 0.87 6.50
N LEU A 24 4.28 0.71 5.29
CA LEU A 24 5.02 1.77 4.59
C LEU A 24 4.10 2.95 4.25
N ILE A 25 2.92 2.69 3.67
CA ILE A 25 1.97 3.77 3.36
C ILE A 25 1.41 4.44 4.61
N ALA A 26 1.17 3.68 5.67
CA ALA A 26 0.69 4.20 6.94
C ALA A 26 1.74 5.11 7.60
N ALA A 27 3.01 4.68 7.61
CA ALA A 27 4.12 5.48 8.12
C ALA A 27 4.30 6.78 7.32
N PHE A 28 4.20 6.73 5.99
CA PHE A 28 4.24 7.92 5.14
C PHE A 28 3.04 8.85 5.38
N GLY A 29 1.83 8.30 5.52
CA GLY A 29 0.63 9.06 5.86
C GLY A 29 0.75 9.78 7.21
N ALA A 30 1.23 9.08 8.23
CA ALA A 30 1.57 9.67 9.53
C ALA A 30 2.62 10.77 9.39
N GLY A 31 3.70 10.53 8.65
CA GLY A 31 4.77 11.51 8.45
C GLY A 31 4.28 12.78 7.76
N ILE A 32 3.44 12.67 6.72
CA ILE A 32 2.83 13.82 6.06
C ILE A 32 1.91 14.58 7.02
N SER A 33 1.07 13.89 7.78
CA SER A 33 0.22 14.52 8.80
C SER A 33 1.02 15.22 9.90
N LEU A 34 2.14 14.63 10.32
CA LEU A 34 3.05 15.23 11.30
C LEU A 34 3.66 16.53 10.76
N VAL A 35 4.10 16.53 9.51
CA VAL A 35 4.59 17.75 8.84
C VAL A 35 3.48 18.80 8.73
N ALA A 36 2.23 18.39 8.44
CA ALA A 36 1.08 19.28 8.38
C ALA A 36 0.88 20.01 9.72
N VAL A 37 0.83 19.25 10.80
CA VAL A 37 0.67 19.77 12.17
C VAL A 37 1.82 20.72 12.52
N ALA A 38 3.07 20.31 12.26
CA ALA A 38 4.25 21.12 12.57
C ALA A 38 4.26 22.47 11.83
N ARG A 39 3.76 22.51 10.58
CA ARG A 39 3.66 23.76 9.81
C ARG A 39 2.53 24.67 10.26
N ILE A 40 1.39 24.12 10.69
CA ILE A 40 0.27 24.91 11.21
C ILE A 40 0.64 25.57 12.55
N GLY A 41 1.39 24.87 13.40
CA GLY A 41 1.86 25.37 14.70
C GLY A 41 3.04 26.37 14.63
N HIS A 42 3.37 26.94 13.46
CA HIS A 42 4.51 27.86 13.26
C HIS A 42 5.86 27.34 13.79
N GLY A 43 6.08 26.02 13.77
CA GLY A 43 7.32 25.39 14.25
C GLY A 43 7.41 25.16 15.77
N ALA A 44 6.40 25.57 16.56
CA ALA A 44 6.37 25.33 18.01
C ALA A 44 6.11 23.85 18.39
N GLY A 45 5.61 23.04 17.44
CA GLY A 45 5.24 21.64 17.70
C GLY A 45 6.41 20.66 17.89
N LEU A 46 7.65 21.04 17.56
CA LEU A 46 8.85 20.26 17.86
C LEU A 46 9.50 20.67 19.18
N SER A 47 9.25 21.89 19.65
CA SER A 47 9.79 22.41 20.92
C SER A 47 8.84 22.22 22.11
N HIS A 48 7.55 22.00 21.86
CA HIS A 48 6.54 21.64 22.87
C HIS A 48 6.05 20.21 22.69
N ALA A 49 5.61 19.59 23.79
CA ALA A 49 5.00 18.27 23.76
C ALA A 49 3.73 18.29 22.88
N MET A 50 3.63 17.36 21.93
CA MET A 50 2.46 17.23 21.07
C MET A 50 1.21 17.01 21.91
N SER A 51 0.19 17.84 21.68
CA SER A 51 -1.13 17.65 22.26
C SER A 51 -1.76 16.33 21.81
N ALA A 52 -2.71 15.81 22.59
CA ALA A 52 -3.44 14.59 22.24
C ALA A 52 -4.17 14.71 20.89
N TYR A 53 -4.62 15.92 20.55
CA TYR A 53 -5.26 16.21 19.27
C TYR A 53 -4.30 16.11 18.08
N GLU A 54 -3.08 16.64 18.23
CA GLU A 54 -2.03 16.54 17.20
C GLU A 54 -1.60 15.09 16.98
N GLN A 55 -1.47 14.32 18.06
CA GLN A 55 -1.20 12.87 17.98
C GLN A 55 -2.33 12.14 17.23
N TRP A 56 -3.59 12.51 17.50
CA TRP A 56 -4.73 11.95 16.79
C TRP A 56 -4.70 12.27 15.29
N ILE A 57 -4.33 13.48 14.88
CA ILE A 57 -4.18 13.85 13.46
C ILE A 57 -3.14 12.97 12.75
N VAL A 58 -2.02 12.66 13.42
CA VAL A 58 -0.98 11.77 12.87
C VAL A 58 -1.52 10.34 12.68
N VAL A 59 -2.23 9.82 13.68
CA VAL A 59 -2.86 8.49 13.61
C VAL A 59 -3.93 8.45 12.52
N ALA A 60 -4.77 9.49 12.42
CA ALA A 60 -5.76 9.65 11.36
C ALA A 60 -5.10 9.66 9.96
N GLY A 61 -3.94 10.30 9.82
CA GLY A 61 -3.11 10.27 8.62
C GLY A 61 -2.69 8.86 8.21
N ALA A 62 -2.18 8.07 9.17
CA ALA A 62 -1.81 6.68 8.94
C ALA A 62 -3.01 5.83 8.51
N ILE A 63 -4.14 5.94 9.23
CA ILE A 63 -5.37 5.20 8.93
C ILE A 63 -5.90 5.58 7.56
N GLY A 64 -5.95 6.87 7.24
CA GLY A 64 -6.40 7.37 5.94
C GLY A 64 -5.54 6.84 4.80
N ALA A 65 -4.21 6.95 4.90
CA ALA A 65 -3.30 6.43 3.87
C ALA A 65 -3.43 4.91 3.67
N ALA A 66 -3.53 4.14 4.76
CA ALA A 66 -3.79 2.70 4.69
C ALA A 66 -5.15 2.37 4.06
N THR A 67 -6.19 3.16 4.37
CA THR A 67 -7.53 3.01 3.79
C THR A 67 -7.54 3.34 2.30
N GLY A 68 -6.84 4.40 1.90
CA GLY A 68 -6.68 4.75 0.48
C GLY A 68 -5.98 3.64 -0.31
N LEU A 69 -4.94 3.04 0.27
CA LEU A 69 -4.31 1.85 -0.31
C LEU A 69 -5.28 0.67 -0.36
N PHE A 70 -6.06 0.43 0.69
CA PHE A 70 -7.03 -0.65 0.74
C PHE A 70 -8.06 -0.54 -0.41
N VAL A 71 -8.54 0.67 -0.69
CA VAL A 71 -9.48 0.95 -1.80
C VAL A 71 -8.82 0.74 -3.16
N ALA A 72 -7.53 1.10 -3.30
CA ALA A 72 -6.81 1.03 -4.57
C ALA A 72 -6.00 -0.26 -4.79
N ARG A 73 -5.98 -1.19 -3.81
CA ARG A 73 -5.07 -2.36 -3.75
C ARG A 73 -5.13 -3.26 -4.98
N ASP A 74 -6.30 -3.36 -5.59
CA ASP A 74 -6.58 -4.20 -6.76
C ASP A 74 -5.78 -3.76 -8.01
N ARG A 75 -5.34 -2.49 -8.03
CA ARG A 75 -4.59 -1.89 -9.14
C ARG A 75 -3.07 -2.00 -9.02
N PHE A 76 -2.56 -2.39 -7.84
CA PHE A 76 -1.11 -2.55 -7.59
C PHE A 76 -0.63 -3.98 -7.83
N GLY A 77 0.64 -4.13 -8.21
CA GLY A 77 1.32 -5.43 -8.32
C GLY A 77 1.18 -6.17 -9.65
N LEU A 78 0.49 -5.59 -10.64
CA LEU A 78 0.38 -6.19 -11.97
C LEU A 78 1.70 -6.02 -12.77
N PRO A 79 2.15 -7.03 -13.51
CA PRO A 79 3.37 -6.93 -14.31
C PRO A 79 3.19 -6.11 -15.59
N GLY A 80 4.31 -5.60 -16.13
CA GLY A 80 4.36 -4.92 -17.43
C GLY A 80 3.86 -3.48 -17.44
N MET A 81 3.89 -2.85 -18.62
CA MET A 81 3.53 -1.43 -18.82
C MET A 81 2.07 -1.15 -18.44
N GLN A 82 1.14 -2.04 -18.80
CA GLN A 82 -0.26 -1.91 -18.41
C GLN A 82 -0.45 -1.98 -16.89
N GLY A 83 0.37 -2.78 -16.20
CA GLY A 83 0.39 -2.86 -14.74
C GLY A 83 0.88 -1.55 -14.10
N ALA A 84 1.91 -0.93 -14.67
CA ALA A 84 2.39 0.39 -14.23
C ALA A 84 1.32 1.47 -14.40
N LEU A 85 0.63 1.52 -15.55
CA LEU A 85 -0.45 2.48 -15.78
C LEU A 85 -1.64 2.28 -14.83
N ARG A 86 -2.02 1.02 -14.56
CA ARG A 86 -3.05 0.72 -13.55
C ARG A 86 -2.60 1.15 -12.16
N ALA A 87 -1.34 0.93 -11.80
CA ALA A 87 -0.78 1.36 -10.53
C ALA A 87 -0.76 2.89 -10.40
N ALA A 88 -0.47 3.63 -11.48
CA ALA A 88 -0.57 5.08 -11.49
C ALA A 88 -2.01 5.55 -11.19
N ARG A 89 -3.01 4.95 -11.86
CA ARG A 89 -4.44 5.22 -11.56
C ARG A 89 -4.81 4.86 -10.12
N GLY A 90 -4.29 3.73 -9.61
CA GLY A 90 -4.44 3.34 -8.21
C GLY A 90 -3.81 4.33 -7.24
N GLY A 91 -2.63 4.86 -7.58
CA GLY A 91 -1.95 5.91 -6.84
C GLY A 91 -2.76 7.20 -6.75
N VAL A 92 -3.39 7.62 -7.85
CA VAL A 92 -4.31 8.78 -7.85
C VAL A 92 -5.50 8.51 -6.94
N ILE A 93 -6.14 7.34 -7.03
CA ILE A 93 -7.27 6.98 -6.17
C ILE A 93 -6.85 6.98 -4.70
N ALA A 94 -5.71 6.36 -4.35
CA ALA A 94 -5.19 6.34 -2.98
C ALA A 94 -4.86 7.75 -2.46
N THR A 95 -4.31 8.61 -3.34
CA THR A 95 -3.93 9.99 -3.03
C THR A 95 -5.14 10.89 -2.78
N ILE A 96 -6.31 10.58 -3.36
CA ILE A 96 -7.55 11.32 -3.11
C ILE A 96 -8.28 10.74 -1.89
N THR A 97 -8.51 9.43 -1.88
CA THR A 97 -9.29 8.74 -0.84
C THR A 97 -8.62 8.79 0.53
N GLY A 98 -7.29 8.67 0.59
CA GLY A 98 -6.57 8.69 1.86
C GLY A 98 -6.75 9.98 2.64
N PRO A 99 -6.48 11.16 2.04
CA PRO A 99 -6.72 12.46 2.67
C PRO A 99 -8.19 12.74 3.01
N VAL A 100 -9.17 12.25 2.21
CA VAL A 100 -10.59 12.36 2.57
C VAL A 100 -10.86 11.64 3.90
N VAL A 101 -10.39 10.39 4.03
CA VAL A 101 -10.58 9.60 5.26
C VAL A 101 -9.81 10.20 6.43
N ALA A 102 -8.54 10.55 6.23
CA ALA A 102 -7.72 11.17 7.27
C ALA A 102 -8.33 12.49 7.77
N GLY A 103 -8.76 13.34 6.85
CA GLY A 103 -9.42 14.59 7.19
C GLY A 103 -10.72 14.35 7.95
N THR A 104 -11.58 13.45 7.48
CA THR A 104 -12.85 13.10 8.15
C THR A 104 -12.64 12.61 9.58
N LEU A 105 -11.58 11.81 9.82
CA LEU A 105 -11.23 11.32 11.14
C LEU A 105 -10.65 12.42 12.05
N ALA A 106 -9.89 13.36 11.49
CA ALA A 106 -9.35 14.49 12.24
C ALA A 106 -10.44 15.50 12.64
N LEU A 107 -11.32 15.83 11.71
CA LEU A 107 -12.40 16.80 11.84
C LEU A 107 -13.64 16.28 11.12
N PRO A 108 -14.63 15.71 11.83
CA PRO A 108 -15.88 15.29 11.23
C PRO A 108 -16.54 16.44 10.45
N LEU A 109 -17.16 16.12 9.30
CA LEU A 109 -17.76 17.05 8.33
C LEU A 109 -16.76 17.93 7.58
N TYR A 110 -15.99 18.78 8.27
CA TYR A 110 -15.08 19.76 7.64
C TYR A 110 -13.84 19.12 7.00
N GLY A 111 -13.40 18.00 7.57
CA GLY A 111 -12.19 17.32 7.13
C GLY A 111 -12.29 16.65 5.76
N THR A 112 -13.50 16.37 5.26
CA THR A 112 -13.71 15.77 3.93
C THR A 112 -13.19 16.67 2.80
N MET A 113 -13.36 17.98 2.93
CA MET A 113 -12.87 18.99 1.99
C MET A 113 -11.46 19.43 2.34
N PHE A 114 -11.20 19.64 3.64
CA PHE A 114 -9.93 20.19 4.10
C PHE A 114 -8.76 19.21 3.94
N GLY A 115 -8.98 17.91 4.15
CA GLY A 115 -7.95 16.88 4.06
C GLY A 115 -7.27 16.82 2.68
N PRO A 116 -8.02 16.59 1.58
CA PRO A 116 -7.46 16.57 0.23
C PRO A 116 -6.79 17.89 -0.16
N PHE A 117 -7.41 19.03 0.18
CA PHE A 117 -6.83 20.34 -0.09
C PHE A 117 -5.48 20.53 0.62
N THR A 118 -5.42 20.25 1.92
CA THR A 118 -4.19 20.34 2.72
C THR A 118 -3.11 19.42 2.18
N PHE A 119 -3.48 18.21 1.78
CA PHE A 119 -2.54 17.26 1.19
C PHE A 119 -1.93 17.80 -0.11
N VAL A 120 -2.75 18.33 -1.02
CA VAL A 120 -2.28 18.94 -2.28
C VAL A 120 -1.38 20.14 -2.02
N VAL A 121 -1.78 21.04 -1.11
CA VAL A 121 -0.98 22.22 -0.73
C VAL A 121 0.35 21.79 -0.11
N MET A 122 0.38 20.74 0.72
CA MET A 122 1.62 20.21 1.28
C MET A 122 2.56 19.65 0.21
N LEU A 123 2.04 18.87 -0.74
CA LEU A 123 2.87 18.35 -1.84
C LEU A 123 3.40 19.47 -2.74
N ALA A 124 2.58 20.48 -3.02
CA ALA A 124 2.98 21.64 -3.81
C ALA A 124 4.01 22.52 -3.07
N GLY A 125 3.83 22.71 -1.76
CA GLY A 125 4.70 23.52 -0.90
C GLY A 125 5.98 22.82 -0.46
N ALA A 126 6.13 21.52 -0.73
CA ALA A 126 7.34 20.75 -0.46
C ALA A 126 7.52 19.67 -1.56
N PRO A 127 8.11 20.01 -2.72
CA PRO A 127 8.27 19.08 -3.84
C PRO A 127 8.99 17.77 -3.48
N ILE A 128 9.89 17.81 -2.49
CA ILE A 128 10.54 16.62 -1.96
C ILE A 128 9.54 15.61 -1.38
N LEU A 129 8.47 16.06 -0.71
CA LEU A 129 7.40 15.18 -0.23
C LEU A 129 6.65 14.53 -1.39
N ALA A 130 6.42 15.25 -2.49
CA ALA A 130 5.77 14.70 -3.67
C ALA A 130 6.61 13.60 -4.31
N VAL A 131 7.93 13.80 -4.44
CA VAL A 131 8.84 12.77 -4.94
C VAL A 131 8.85 11.55 -4.02
N LEU A 132 8.99 11.76 -2.70
CA LEU A 132 8.97 10.67 -1.73
C LEU A 132 7.63 9.91 -1.73
N TRP A 133 6.51 10.61 -1.93
CA TRP A 133 5.19 9.99 -2.06
C TRP A 133 5.08 9.10 -3.30
N VAL A 134 5.59 9.55 -4.46
CA VAL A 134 5.63 8.75 -5.69
C VAL A 134 6.56 7.54 -5.55
N LEU A 135 7.72 7.70 -4.90
CA LEU A 135 8.63 6.59 -4.60
C LEU A 135 7.99 5.58 -3.65
N ASN A 136 7.26 6.05 -2.63
CA ASN A 136 6.50 5.20 -1.72
C ASN A 136 5.43 4.36 -2.48
N LEU A 137 4.64 5.00 -3.36
CA LEU A 137 3.68 4.29 -4.22
C LEU A 137 4.34 3.27 -5.14
N SER A 138 5.53 3.57 -5.64
CA SER A 138 6.33 2.66 -6.47
C SER A 138 6.84 1.46 -5.67
N ALA A 139 7.32 1.68 -4.45
CA ALA A 139 7.73 0.60 -3.53
C ALA A 139 6.54 -0.31 -3.18
N ILE A 140 5.37 0.26 -2.91
CA ILE A 140 4.12 -0.46 -2.70
C ILE A 140 3.76 -1.30 -3.92
N HIS A 141 3.89 -0.76 -5.14
CA HIS A 141 3.65 -1.51 -6.36
C HIS A 141 4.56 -2.75 -6.46
N VAL A 142 5.85 -2.61 -6.15
CA VAL A 142 6.81 -3.73 -6.15
C VAL A 142 6.47 -4.77 -5.08
N LEU A 143 6.09 -4.34 -3.87
CA LEU A 143 5.70 -5.25 -2.78
C LEU A 143 4.42 -6.04 -3.13
N PHE A 144 3.41 -5.38 -3.70
CA PHE A 144 2.22 -6.06 -4.19
C PHE A 144 2.50 -7.00 -5.35
N ARG A 145 3.51 -6.73 -6.18
CA ARG A 145 3.92 -7.63 -7.26
C ARG A 145 4.52 -8.92 -6.69
N ALA A 146 5.34 -8.83 -5.65
CA ALA A 146 5.86 -10.00 -4.95
C ALA A 146 4.72 -10.84 -4.33
N TRP A 147 3.77 -10.18 -3.64
CA TRP A 147 2.60 -10.83 -3.08
C TRP A 147 1.74 -11.54 -4.15
N ARG A 148 1.46 -10.88 -5.29
CA ARG A 148 0.69 -11.49 -6.39
C ARG A 148 1.41 -12.66 -7.02
N LYS A 149 2.71 -12.53 -7.29
CA LYS A 149 3.50 -13.63 -7.86
C LYS A 149 3.41 -14.89 -7.00
N GLU A 150 3.43 -14.74 -5.68
CA GLU A 150 3.23 -15.88 -4.78
C GLU A 150 1.82 -16.45 -4.86
N ARG A 151 0.78 -15.61 -4.87
CA ARG A 151 -0.62 -16.06 -5.01
C ARG A 151 -0.89 -16.77 -6.34
N ASP A 152 -0.31 -16.29 -7.42
CA ASP A 152 -0.44 -16.88 -8.76
C ASP A 152 0.34 -18.20 -8.88
N SER A 153 1.39 -18.40 -8.07
CA SER A 153 2.15 -19.66 -8.03
C SER A 153 1.33 -20.86 -7.57
N ILE A 154 0.30 -20.62 -6.74
CA ILE A 154 -0.63 -21.65 -6.24
C ILE A 154 -1.43 -22.27 -7.40
N PHE A 155 -1.73 -21.48 -8.43
CA PHE A 155 -2.51 -21.93 -9.58
C PHE A 155 -1.64 -22.44 -10.72
N THR A 156 -0.31 -22.29 -10.63
CA THR A 156 0.64 -22.66 -11.69
C THR A 156 1.52 -23.87 -11.34
N GLY A 157 1.39 -24.48 -10.16
CA GLY A 157 1.97 -25.81 -9.84
C GLY A 157 0.93 -26.69 -9.13
N THR A 158 0.64 -27.93 -9.54
CA THR A 158 1.45 -28.96 -10.20
C THR A 158 0.67 -29.72 -11.28
N ASP A 159 1.10 -29.64 -12.54
CA ASP A 159 0.82 -30.64 -13.60
C ASP A 159 2.02 -31.62 -13.78
N ASP A 160 2.87 -31.70 -12.76
CA ASP A 160 3.93 -32.71 -12.60
C ASP A 160 3.39 -33.96 -11.88
N SER A 161 2.10 -34.26 -12.05
CA SER A 161 1.56 -35.55 -11.62
C SER A 161 2.21 -36.65 -12.47
N PRO A 162 2.61 -37.80 -11.90
CA PRO A 162 3.16 -38.92 -12.67
C PRO A 162 2.24 -39.40 -13.81
N GLN A 163 0.98 -38.98 -13.81
CA GLN A 163 0.00 -39.22 -14.88
C GLN A 163 0.28 -38.43 -16.17
N SER A 164 0.86 -37.22 -16.11
CA SER A 164 1.20 -36.44 -17.33
C SER A 164 2.40 -37.01 -18.09
N ARG A 165 3.22 -37.84 -17.42
CA ARG A 165 4.37 -38.56 -18.01
C ARG A 165 4.04 -39.96 -18.52
N ARG A 166 2.77 -40.39 -18.51
CA ARG A 166 2.42 -41.63 -19.20
C ARG A 166 2.47 -41.38 -20.70
N PRO A 167 3.37 -42.04 -21.46
CA PRO A 167 3.31 -41.99 -22.90
C PRO A 167 1.92 -42.48 -23.31
N ARG A 168 1.25 -41.74 -24.20
CA ARG A 168 -0.06 -42.10 -24.74
C ARG A 168 0.10 -43.31 -25.69
N MET A 169 0.54 -44.44 -25.17
CA MET A 169 0.59 -45.73 -25.88
C MET A 169 -0.83 -46.26 -26.00
N GLY A 170 -1.56 -45.81 -27.02
CA GLY A 170 -2.91 -46.31 -27.23
C GLY A 170 -3.64 -45.81 -28.47
N ARG A 171 -2.95 -45.16 -29.41
CA ARG A 171 -3.59 -44.70 -30.66
C ARG A 171 -2.77 -45.00 -31.91
N LEU A 172 -2.34 -46.26 -32.03
CA LEU A 172 -1.79 -46.82 -33.27
C LEU A 172 -2.40 -48.20 -33.62
N ALA A 173 -3.56 -48.54 -33.08
CA ALA A 173 -4.27 -49.76 -33.47
C ALA A 173 -5.77 -49.46 -33.59
N ARG A 174 -6.19 -49.16 -34.82
CA ARG A 174 -7.54 -48.98 -35.38
C ARG A 174 -7.41 -47.85 -36.41
N GLY A 175 -7.41 -48.06 -37.71
CA GLY A 175 -7.65 -49.21 -38.58
C GLY A 175 -7.59 -48.68 -40.00
#